data_AF-A0A2U2Z655-F1
#
_entry.id   AF-A0A2U2Z655-F1
#
_cell.length_a   1.000
_cell.length_b   1.000
_cell.length_c   1.000
_cell.angle_alpha   90.00
_cell.angle_beta   90.00
_cell.angle_gamma   90.00
#
_symmetry.space_group_name_H-M   'P 1'
#
loop_
_entity.id
_entity.type
_entity.pdbx_description
1 polymer ?
#
loop_
_entity_poly.entity_id
_entity_poly.type
_entity_poly.pdbx_seq_one_letter_code
_entity_poly.pdbx_strand_id
1 'polypeptide(L)'
;MNLRDRATRVVVLRVLRDAVEAEYRAERRAVLDGLRAARAELALKSMRVTLPDDIPIATLTLIDPQPAVVVADEEAFTAWVAANHPGEVETLVRVRPAWKREFFGRLACFDPVADPHTGEVIPGLAVAPASEPRSFSLRPVPGGAERVARAWHTGEIDLRRLLALGGGET
;
A
#
# COMPACT_ATOMS: atom_id res chain seq x y z
N MET A 1 -16.52 -24.82 -7.82
CA MET A 1 -16.82 -23.45 -7.31
C MET A 1 -16.92 -22.52 -8.50
N ASN A 2 -18.06 -21.85 -8.67
CA ASN A 2 -18.35 -21.03 -9.84
C ASN A 2 -17.75 -19.60 -9.71
N LEU A 3 -17.83 -18.77 -10.76
CA LEU A 3 -17.29 -17.40 -10.76
C LEU A 3 -17.95 -16.51 -9.69
N ARG A 4 -19.26 -16.66 -9.47
CA ARG A 4 -20.01 -15.90 -8.46
C ARG A 4 -19.49 -16.22 -7.05
N ASP A 5 -19.30 -17.50 -6.73
CA ASP A 5 -18.77 -17.94 -5.45
C ASP A 5 -17.36 -17.35 -5.21
N ARG A 6 -16.51 -17.34 -6.25
CA ARG A 6 -15.18 -16.70 -6.20
C ARG A 6 -15.29 -15.20 -5.96
N ALA A 7 -16.17 -14.50 -6.67
CA ALA A 7 -16.38 -13.07 -6.48
C ALA A 7 -16.87 -12.73 -5.07
N THR A 8 -17.84 -13.49 -4.55
CA THR A 8 -18.32 -13.36 -3.16
C THR A 8 -17.18 -13.57 -2.17
N ARG A 9 -16.37 -14.62 -2.35
CA ARG A 9 -15.21 -14.90 -1.50
C ARG A 9 -14.22 -13.73 -1.49
N VAL A 10 -13.91 -13.13 -2.63
CA VAL A 10 -13.00 -11.98 -2.69
C VAL A 10 -13.55 -10.78 -1.90
N VAL A 11 -14.85 -10.49 -1.99
CA VAL A 11 -15.49 -9.40 -1.24
C VAL A 11 -15.45 -9.66 0.26
N VAL A 12 -15.81 -10.88 0.69
CA VAL A 12 -15.77 -11.29 2.10
C VAL A 12 -14.35 -11.16 2.65
N LEU A 13 -13.35 -11.72 1.96
CA LEU A 13 -11.94 -11.66 2.36
C LEU A 13 -11.45 -10.21 2.49
N ARG A 14 -11.83 -9.33 1.55
CA ARG A 14 -11.46 -7.92 1.64
C ARG A 14 -12.04 -7.25 2.87
N VAL A 15 -13.34 -7.42 3.14
CA VAL A 15 -13.98 -6.79 4.30
C VAL A 15 -13.32 -7.26 5.60
N LEU A 16 -13.10 -8.58 5.73
CA LEU A 16 -12.45 -9.14 6.92
C LEU A 16 -11.02 -8.64 7.07
N ARG A 17 -10.25 -8.57 5.98
CA ARG A 17 -8.90 -7.98 5.99
C ARG A 17 -8.92 -6.53 6.47
N ASP A 18 -9.81 -5.72 5.91
CA ASP A 18 -9.88 -4.29 6.24
C ASP A 18 -10.28 -4.09 7.72
N ALA A 19 -11.16 -4.95 8.27
CA ALA A 19 -11.50 -4.94 9.69
C ALA A 19 -10.34 -5.41 10.60
N VAL A 20 -9.68 -6.52 10.26
CA VAL A 20 -8.53 -7.03 11.01
C VAL A 20 -7.37 -6.03 11.00
N GLU A 21 -7.13 -5.36 9.87
CA GLU A 21 -6.10 -4.33 9.75
C GLU A 21 -6.41 -3.13 10.67
N ALA A 22 -7.68 -2.73 10.80
CA ALA A 22 -8.07 -1.64 11.70
C ALA A 22 -7.80 -2.00 13.16
N GLU A 23 -8.26 -3.17 13.61
CA GLU A 23 -8.01 -3.67 14.97
C GLU A 23 -6.51 -3.89 15.23
N TYR A 24 -5.79 -4.49 14.28
CA TYR A 24 -4.34 -4.67 14.37
C TYR A 24 -3.61 -3.33 14.56
N ARG A 25 -3.98 -2.28 13.81
CA ARG A 25 -3.38 -0.95 13.96
C ARG A 25 -3.68 -0.33 15.32
N ALA A 26 -4.91 -0.46 15.80
CA ALA A 26 -5.31 0.04 17.10
C ALA A 26 -4.53 -0.65 18.22
N GLU A 27 -4.51 -1.99 18.24
CA GLU A 27 -3.78 -2.79 19.24
C GLU A 27 -2.27 -2.57 19.16
N ARG A 28 -1.70 -2.54 17.95
CA ARG A 28 -0.28 -2.25 17.77
C ARG A 28 0.09 -0.86 18.32
N ARG A 29 -0.80 0.12 18.22
CA ARG A 29 -0.58 1.45 18.83
C ARG A 29 -0.58 1.35 20.35
N ALA A 30 -1.59 0.72 20.92
CA ALA A 30 -1.70 0.53 22.37
C ALA A 30 -0.48 -0.20 22.95
N VAL A 31 -0.03 -1.28 22.31
CA VAL A 31 1.17 -2.03 22.71
C VAL A 31 2.44 -1.20 22.60
N LEU A 32 2.59 -0.39 21.55
CA LEU A 32 3.73 0.51 21.42
C LEU A 32 3.79 1.53 22.57
N ASP A 33 2.66 2.13 22.92
CA ASP A 33 2.58 3.10 24.00
C ASP A 33 2.83 2.45 25.36
N GLY A 34 2.32 1.23 25.58
CA GLY A 34 2.62 0.42 26.75
C GLY A 34 4.11 0.06 26.89
N LEU A 35 4.77 -0.36 25.80
CA LEU A 35 6.21 -0.65 25.81
C LEU A 35 7.06 0.60 26.10
N ARG A 36 6.63 1.79 25.65
CA ARG A 36 7.29 3.06 25.97
C ARG A 36 7.16 3.40 27.46
N ALA A 37 5.96 3.24 28.02
CA ALA A 37 5.73 3.45 29.45
C ALA A 37 6.54 2.47 30.31
N ALA A 38 6.51 1.18 29.97
CA ALA A 38 7.28 0.14 30.66
C ALA A 38 8.80 0.39 30.60
N ARG A 39 9.31 0.94 29.49
CA ARG A 39 10.70 1.36 29.39
C ARG A 39 11.03 2.52 30.33
N ALA A 40 10.17 3.54 30.38
CA ALA A 40 10.39 4.72 31.21
C ALA A 40 10.34 4.39 32.72
N GLU A 41 9.43 3.52 33.13
CA GLU A 41 9.21 3.18 34.55
C GLU A 41 10.12 2.05 35.04
N LEU A 42 10.32 1.01 34.21
CA LEU A 42 10.91 -0.27 34.64
C LEU A 42 12.16 -0.68 33.85
N ALA A 43 12.63 0.16 32.91
CA ALA A 43 13.70 -0.16 31.97
C ALA A 43 13.46 -1.45 31.14
N LEU A 44 12.21 -1.88 31.01
CA LEU A 44 11.81 -3.04 30.21
C LEU A 44 11.65 -2.65 28.73
N LYS A 45 12.35 -3.34 27.84
CA LYS A 45 12.33 -3.07 26.39
C LYS A 45 11.70 -4.16 25.54
N SER A 46 11.50 -5.36 26.10
CA SER A 46 11.01 -6.52 25.36
C SER A 46 10.02 -7.31 26.20
N MET A 47 9.05 -7.93 25.55
CA MET A 47 8.11 -8.85 26.16
C MET A 47 7.90 -10.07 25.27
N ARG A 48 7.78 -11.24 25.90
CA ARG A 48 7.44 -12.50 25.23
C ARG A 48 5.92 -12.59 25.10
N VAL A 49 5.46 -12.99 23.93
CA VAL A 49 4.05 -13.24 23.64
C VAL A 49 3.83 -14.74 23.56
N THR A 50 2.90 -15.25 24.35
CA THR A 50 2.52 -16.66 24.40
C THR A 50 1.07 -16.85 23.98
N LEU A 51 0.74 -18.05 23.51
CA LEU A 51 -0.63 -18.53 23.43
C LEU A 51 -1.17 -18.87 24.84
N PRO A 52 -2.49 -19.10 24.99
CA PRO A 52 -3.09 -19.47 26.29
C PRO A 52 -2.55 -20.76 26.92
N ASP A 53 -1.86 -21.60 26.13
CA ASP A 53 -1.17 -22.82 26.57
C ASP A 53 0.31 -22.58 26.91
N ASP A 54 0.69 -21.31 27.13
CA ASP A 54 2.04 -20.84 27.43
C ASP A 54 3.09 -21.08 26.33
N ILE A 55 2.67 -21.51 25.13
CA ILE A 55 3.58 -21.69 24.00
C ILE A 55 4.00 -20.32 23.45
N PRO A 56 5.30 -19.99 23.40
CA PRO A 56 5.77 -18.71 22.88
C PRO A 56 5.58 -18.62 21.37
N ILE A 57 5.01 -17.50 20.91
CA ILE A 57 4.76 -17.24 19.48
C ILE A 57 5.50 -16.02 18.94
N ALA A 58 5.89 -15.08 19.81
CA ALA A 58 6.65 -13.90 19.39
C ALA A 58 7.41 -13.27 20.56
N THR A 59 8.34 -12.37 20.23
CA THR A 59 8.90 -11.40 21.16
C THR A 59 8.72 -10.01 20.57
N LEU A 60 8.07 -9.13 21.32
CA LEU A 60 7.94 -7.72 20.94
C LEU A 60 9.06 -6.94 21.62
N THR A 61 9.81 -6.16 20.85
CA THR A 61 10.92 -5.35 21.35
C THR A 61 10.75 -3.92 20.87
N LEU A 62 10.86 -2.97 21.80
CA LEU A 62 10.94 -1.56 21.49
C LEU A 62 12.32 -1.26 20.88
N ILE A 63 12.33 -0.80 19.63
CA ILE A 63 13.54 -0.47 18.90
C ILE A 63 13.93 0.98 19.18
N ASP A 64 15.20 1.18 19.49
CA ASP A 64 15.77 2.53 19.59
C ASP A 64 16.00 3.12 18.20
N PRO A 65 15.45 4.31 17.91
CA PRO A 65 15.78 5.01 16.68
C PRO A 65 17.26 5.36 16.69
N GLN A 66 17.95 5.06 15.59
CA GLN A 66 19.29 5.55 15.37
C GLN A 66 19.20 6.97 14.80
N PRO A 67 20.06 7.90 15.24
CA PRO A 67 20.16 9.21 14.60
C PRO A 67 20.41 9.06 13.09
N ALA A 68 19.62 9.76 12.28
CA ALA A 68 19.79 9.80 10.84
C ALA A 68 20.17 11.22 10.41
N VAL A 69 21.14 11.33 9.51
CA VAL A 69 21.43 12.58 8.84
C VAL A 69 20.32 12.83 7.83
N VAL A 70 19.70 14.00 7.90
CA VAL A 70 18.67 14.44 6.95
C VAL A 70 19.13 15.75 6.32
N VAL A 71 18.76 15.97 5.06
CA VAL A 71 18.97 17.27 4.42
C VAL A 71 17.94 18.23 5.00
N ALA A 72 18.40 19.21 5.79
CA ALA A 72 17.53 20.21 6.41
C ALA A 72 17.18 21.37 5.46
N ASP A 73 18.06 21.63 4.48
CA ASP A 73 17.91 22.66 3.45
C ASP A 73 18.46 22.11 2.13
N GLU A 74 17.56 21.78 1.21
CA GLU A 74 17.89 21.16 -0.06
C GLU A 74 18.68 22.11 -0.98
N GLU A 75 18.39 23.40 -0.93
CA GLU A 75 19.04 24.40 -1.77
C GLU A 75 20.48 24.63 -1.29
N ALA A 76 20.67 24.82 0.02
CA ALA A 76 22.00 24.99 0.60
C ALA A 76 22.87 23.73 0.40
N PHE A 77 22.28 22.54 0.58
CA PHE A 77 22.98 21.28 0.35
C PHE A 77 23.35 21.12 -1.13
N THR A 78 22.42 21.35 -2.06
CA THR A 78 22.68 21.26 -3.50
C THR A 78 23.75 22.25 -3.94
N ALA A 79 23.74 23.48 -3.44
CA ALA A 79 24.77 24.48 -3.73
C ALA A 79 26.15 24.04 -3.23
N TRP A 80 26.22 23.47 -2.02
CA TRP A 80 27.46 22.92 -1.47
C TRP A 80 27.95 21.71 -2.30
N VAL A 81 27.06 20.80 -2.69
CA VAL A 81 27.41 19.65 -3.56
C VAL A 81 27.87 20.13 -4.92
N ALA A 82 27.19 21.09 -5.55
CA ALA A 82 27.61 21.67 -6.82
C ALA A 82 29.02 22.29 -6.75
N ALA A 83 29.38 22.90 -5.62
CA ALA A 83 30.70 23.51 -5.42
C ALA A 83 31.81 22.49 -5.09
N ASN A 84 31.51 21.45 -4.30
CA ASN A 84 32.53 20.51 -3.78
C ASN A 84 32.58 19.19 -4.56
N HIS A 85 31.48 18.80 -5.18
CA HIS A 85 31.26 17.56 -5.93
C HIS A 85 30.47 17.85 -7.23
N PRO A 86 31.01 18.66 -8.16
CA PRO A 86 30.26 19.17 -9.31
C PRO A 86 29.74 18.08 -10.26
N GLY A 87 30.35 16.89 -10.28
CA GLY A 87 29.89 15.74 -11.08
C GLY A 87 28.64 15.05 -10.52
N GLU A 88 28.24 15.37 -9.30
CA GLU A 88 27.09 14.77 -8.60
C GLU A 88 25.80 15.62 -8.74
N VAL A 89 25.84 16.70 -9.53
CA VAL A 89 24.68 17.54 -9.83
C VAL A 89 24.37 17.51 -11.32
N GLU A 90 23.16 17.06 -11.65
CA GLU A 90 22.69 16.95 -13.04
C GLU A 90 21.72 18.08 -13.41
N THR A 91 21.85 18.59 -14.64
CA THR A 91 20.84 19.46 -15.26
C THR A 91 20.05 18.67 -16.30
N LEU A 92 18.74 18.53 -16.08
CA LEU A 92 17.86 17.75 -16.97
C LEU A 92 17.05 18.65 -17.91
N VAL A 93 17.26 18.49 -19.23
CA VAL A 93 16.36 19.06 -20.25
C VAL A 93 15.20 18.07 -20.47
N ARG A 94 13.99 18.45 -20.05
CA ARG A 94 12.81 17.60 -20.20
C ARG A 94 11.54 18.40 -20.47
N VAL A 95 10.58 17.79 -21.14
CA VAL A 95 9.21 18.31 -21.22
C VAL A 95 8.61 18.33 -19.80
N ARG A 96 8.01 19.46 -19.40
CA ARG A 96 7.39 19.62 -18.08
C ARG A 96 6.32 18.53 -17.86
N PRO A 97 6.38 17.72 -16.78
CA PRO A 97 5.47 16.59 -16.59
C PRO A 97 3.98 16.97 -16.60
N ALA A 98 3.61 18.08 -15.96
CA ALA A 98 2.23 18.56 -15.93
C ALA A 98 1.72 18.91 -17.33
N TRP A 99 2.50 19.68 -18.10
CA TRP A 99 2.17 20.05 -19.47
C TRP A 99 2.09 18.82 -20.37
N LYS A 100 3.04 17.88 -20.28
CA LYS A 100 3.03 16.63 -21.07
C LYS A 100 1.75 15.82 -20.82
N ARG A 101 1.35 15.69 -19.56
CA ARG A 101 0.14 14.97 -19.16
C ARG A 101 -1.12 15.64 -19.70
N GLU A 102 -1.23 16.96 -19.57
CA GLU A 102 -2.37 17.72 -20.10
C GLU A 102 -2.44 17.65 -21.62
N PHE A 103 -1.29 17.75 -22.29
CA PHE A 103 -1.19 17.63 -23.74
C PHE A 103 -1.69 16.26 -24.20
N PHE A 104 -1.20 15.17 -23.61
CA PHE A 104 -1.66 13.82 -23.94
C PHE A 104 -3.15 13.59 -23.65
N GLY A 105 -3.70 14.19 -22.59
CA GLY A 105 -5.12 14.09 -22.28
C GLY A 105 -6.04 14.76 -23.32
N ARG A 106 -5.50 15.62 -24.19
CA ARG A 106 -6.25 16.29 -25.27
C ARG A 106 -6.13 15.59 -26.61
N LEU A 107 -5.14 14.70 -26.78
CA LEU A 107 -4.91 14.01 -28.04
C LEU A 107 -5.95 12.93 -28.25
N ALA A 108 -6.33 12.73 -29.51
CA ALA A 108 -7.15 11.60 -29.90
C ALA A 108 -6.27 10.38 -30.20
N CYS A 109 -6.75 9.18 -29.84
CA CYS A 109 -6.03 7.93 -30.08
C CYS A 109 -6.23 7.44 -31.52
N PHE A 110 -5.72 8.20 -32.49
CA PHE A 110 -5.65 7.81 -33.91
C PHE A 110 -4.20 7.56 -34.33
N ASP A 111 -4.01 6.75 -35.38
CA ASP A 111 -2.70 6.49 -35.98
C ASP A 111 -2.70 7.01 -37.44
N PRO A 112 -1.82 7.97 -37.80
CA PRO A 112 -0.81 8.64 -36.96
C PRO A 112 -1.44 9.58 -35.91
N VAL A 113 -0.75 9.79 -34.79
CA VAL A 113 -1.21 10.69 -33.72
C VAL A 113 -1.13 12.14 -34.19
N ALA A 114 -2.28 12.80 -34.27
CA ALA A 114 -2.38 14.22 -34.65
C ALA A 114 -3.07 15.05 -33.55
N ASP A 115 -2.73 16.33 -33.46
CA ASP A 115 -3.46 17.27 -32.60
C ASP A 115 -4.88 17.47 -33.18
N PRO A 116 -5.94 17.17 -32.43
CA PRO A 116 -7.30 17.26 -32.93
C PRO A 116 -7.77 18.69 -33.24
N HIS A 117 -7.06 19.73 -32.75
CA HIS A 117 -7.42 21.13 -33.00
C HIS A 117 -6.73 21.70 -34.24
N THR A 118 -5.51 21.26 -34.55
CA THR A 118 -4.71 21.80 -35.65
C THR A 118 -4.59 20.84 -36.83
N GLY A 119 -4.82 19.54 -36.61
CA GLY A 119 -4.60 18.47 -37.59
C GLY A 119 -3.12 18.12 -37.81
N GLU A 120 -2.19 18.73 -37.05
CA GLU A 120 -0.76 18.47 -37.17
C GLU A 120 -0.40 17.08 -36.62
N VAL A 121 0.30 16.27 -37.42
CA VAL A 121 0.85 14.98 -36.98
C VAL A 121 2.06 15.22 -36.08
N ILE A 122 2.04 14.64 -34.89
CA ILE A 122 3.07 14.87 -33.86
C ILE A 122 4.16 13.79 -33.98
N PRO A 123 5.40 14.12 -34.38
CA PRO A 123 6.47 13.14 -34.49
C PRO A 123 6.83 12.52 -33.14
N GLY A 124 7.11 11.21 -33.15
CA GLY A 124 7.52 10.47 -31.96
C GLY A 124 6.38 9.96 -31.07
N LEU A 125 5.12 10.15 -31.47
CA LEU A 125 3.95 9.56 -30.80
C LEU A 125 3.34 8.44 -31.66
N ALA A 126 2.86 7.39 -30.99
CA ALA A 126 2.15 6.27 -31.60
C ALA A 126 1.05 5.77 -30.65
N VAL A 127 -0.01 5.20 -31.20
CA VAL A 127 -1.07 4.56 -30.40
C VAL A 127 -0.65 3.13 -30.07
N ALA A 128 -0.45 2.85 -28.78
CA ALA A 128 -0.26 1.48 -28.33
C ALA A 128 -1.62 0.75 -28.32
N PRO A 129 -1.66 -0.55 -28.69
CA PRO A 129 -2.87 -1.34 -28.56
C PRO A 129 -3.29 -1.40 -27.08
N ALA A 130 -4.61 -1.38 -26.84
CA ALA A 130 -5.14 -1.56 -25.50
C ALA A 130 -4.65 -2.89 -24.94
N SER A 131 -3.96 -2.85 -23.79
CA SER A 131 -3.58 -4.07 -23.09
C SER A 131 -4.82 -4.81 -22.58
N GLU A 132 -4.74 -6.13 -22.52
CA GLU A 132 -5.75 -6.92 -21.84
C GLU A 132 -5.94 -6.45 -20.38
N PRO A 133 -7.19 -6.47 -19.85
CA PRO A 133 -7.44 -6.08 -18.46
C PRO A 133 -6.59 -6.88 -17.48
N ARG A 134 -5.74 -6.20 -16.71
CA ARG A 134 -4.82 -6.82 -15.74
C ARG A 134 -5.40 -6.94 -14.33
N SER A 135 -6.53 -6.30 -14.06
CA SER A 135 -7.12 -6.24 -12.72
C SER A 135 -8.62 -5.93 -12.79
N PHE A 136 -9.31 -6.11 -11.65
CA PHE A 136 -10.69 -5.66 -11.45
C PHE A 136 -10.75 -4.69 -10.27
N SER A 137 -11.70 -3.76 -10.32
CA SER A 137 -12.02 -2.92 -9.16
C SER A 137 -13.00 -3.66 -8.25
N LEU A 138 -12.79 -3.53 -6.94
CA LEU A 138 -13.74 -4.02 -5.94
C LEU A 138 -14.21 -2.81 -5.14
N ARG A 139 -15.51 -2.66 -5.00
CA ARG A 139 -16.13 -1.66 -4.13
C ARG A 139 -17.30 -2.33 -3.42
N PRO A 140 -17.21 -2.62 -2.11
CA PRO A 140 -18.37 -3.10 -1.37
C PRO A 140 -19.51 -2.10 -1.49
N VAL A 141 -20.73 -2.61 -1.61
CA VAL A 141 -21.93 -1.77 -1.57
C VAL A 141 -22.15 -1.20 -0.15
N PRO A 142 -22.89 -0.10 0.02
CA PRO A 142 -23.27 0.39 1.34
C PRO A 142 -23.93 -0.72 2.19
N GLY A 143 -23.53 -0.85 3.46
CA GLY A 143 -24.02 -1.94 4.32
C GLY A 143 -23.37 -3.31 4.06
N GLY A 144 -22.49 -3.41 3.05
CA GLY A 144 -21.88 -4.68 2.65
C GLY A 144 -20.90 -5.21 3.69
N ALA A 145 -20.14 -4.33 4.34
CA ALA A 145 -19.17 -4.72 5.36
C ALA A 145 -19.88 -5.27 6.60
N GLU A 146 -20.95 -4.61 7.03
CA GLU A 146 -21.78 -4.97 8.18
C GLU A 146 -22.48 -6.32 7.96
N ARG A 147 -22.93 -6.57 6.72
CA ARG A 147 -23.51 -7.88 6.34
C ARG A 147 -22.47 -9.00 6.43
N VAL A 148 -21.25 -8.76 5.96
CA VAL A 148 -20.16 -9.74 6.06
C VAL A 148 -19.77 -9.98 7.53
N ALA A 149 -19.64 -8.91 8.32
CA ALA A 149 -19.32 -9.01 9.74
C ALA A 149 -20.38 -9.81 10.51
N ARG A 150 -21.67 -9.51 10.27
CA ARG A 150 -22.79 -10.29 10.83
C ARG A 150 -22.71 -11.75 10.42
N ALA A 151 -22.59 -12.02 9.11
CA ALA A 151 -22.52 -13.39 8.58
C ALA A 151 -21.34 -14.18 9.18
N TRP A 152 -20.23 -13.50 9.47
CA TRP A 152 -19.12 -14.11 10.19
C TRP A 152 -19.49 -14.40 11.65
N HIS A 153 -20.04 -13.43 12.39
CA HIS A 153 -20.44 -13.62 13.78
C HIS A 153 -21.54 -14.67 13.98
N THR A 154 -22.45 -14.84 13.01
CA THR A 154 -23.52 -15.83 13.04
C THR A 154 -23.10 -17.21 12.51
N GLY A 155 -21.86 -17.35 12.03
CA GLY A 155 -21.35 -18.62 11.50
C GLY A 155 -21.78 -18.95 10.07
N GLU A 156 -22.46 -18.05 9.36
CA GLU A 156 -22.76 -18.18 7.92
C GLU A 156 -21.47 -18.17 7.07
N ILE A 157 -20.41 -17.53 7.56
CA ILE A 157 -19.06 -17.59 6.99
C ILE A 157 -18.18 -18.46 7.87
N ASP A 158 -17.81 -19.64 7.36
CA ASP A 158 -16.78 -20.48 7.94
C ASP A 158 -15.38 -19.97 7.54
N LEU A 159 -14.70 -19.32 8.50
CA LEU A 159 -13.34 -18.81 8.29
C LEU A 159 -12.31 -19.90 7.99
N ARG A 160 -12.48 -21.14 8.48
CA ARG A 160 -11.51 -22.22 8.23
C ARG A 160 -11.54 -22.67 6.77
N ARG A 161 -12.73 -22.70 6.19
CA ARG A 161 -12.92 -22.94 4.76
C ARG A 161 -12.56 -21.70 3.92
N LEU A 162 -12.79 -20.50 4.48
CA LEU A 162 -12.50 -19.24 3.79
C LEU A 162 -10.99 -18.94 3.77
N LEU A 163 -10.26 -19.29 4.81
CA LEU A 163 -8.81 -19.11 4.93
C LEU A 163 -8.21 -20.51 4.86
N ALA A 164 -7.85 -20.96 3.66
CA ALA A 164 -7.08 -22.19 3.49
C ALA A 164 -5.64 -21.93 3.94
N LEU A 165 -5.45 -21.69 5.23
CA LEU A 165 -4.16 -21.56 5.86
C LEU A 165 -3.62 -22.97 6.00
N GLY A 166 -2.62 -23.33 5.19
CA GLY A 166 -1.91 -24.60 5.36
C GLY A 166 -1.19 -24.56 6.70
N GLY A 167 -1.77 -25.20 7.72
CA GLY A 167 -1.02 -25.59 8.90
C GLY A 167 -0.09 -26.73 8.46
N GLY A 168 1.22 -26.59 8.70
CA GLY A 168 2.12 -27.73 8.55
C GLY A 168 1.58 -28.91 9.35
N GLU A 169 1.49 -30.08 8.71
CA GLU A 169 1.12 -31.32 9.37
C GLU A 169 2.16 -31.68 10.44
N THR A 170 1.63 -31.93 11.64
CA THR A 170 2.12 -32.73 12.78
C THR A 170 3.59 -33.08 12.88
#